data_AF-A0A1S9AZL5-F1
#
_entry.id   AF-A0A1S9AZL5-F1
#
_cell.length_a   1.000
_cell.length_b   1.000
_cell.length_c   1.000
_cell.angle_alpha   90.00
_cell.angle_beta   90.00
_cell.angle_gamma   90.00
#
_symmetry.space_group_name_H-M   'P 1'
#
loop_
_entity.id
_entity.type
_entity.pdbx_description
1 polymer ?
#
loop_
_entity_poly.entity_id
_entity_poly.type
_entity_poly.pdbx_seq_one_letter_code
_entity_poly.pdbx_strand_id
1 'polypeptide(L)'
;MPPHFGHIGSYLPGDTFASRLELRLTGMHRPVRAGIAGSQHTGAESIVLSQVYEDDVFSEDEIIYTGQGGRDPKTGHQVTSQVANDRNLALMKSQETGQPVRVIRKVTDEGSGAQVFRYEGLYRVLSYEYGLGKSGVGVWRFRLVPERLAAGQLPTA
;
A
#
# COMPACT_ATOMS: atom_id res chain seq x y z
N MET A 1 10.16 -9.23 14.89
CA MET A 1 9.84 -7.83 15.22
C MET A 1 8.33 -7.69 15.30
N PRO A 2 7.80 -7.06 16.37
CA PRO A 2 6.39 -6.71 16.45
C PRO A 2 5.99 -5.76 15.31
N PRO A 3 4.70 -5.69 14.95
CA PRO A 3 4.22 -4.73 13.96
C PRO A 3 4.47 -3.30 14.43
N HIS A 4 4.83 -2.40 13.51
CA HIS A 4 5.04 -0.98 13.79
C HIS A 4 4.19 -0.13 12.86
N PHE A 5 3.25 0.63 13.44
CA PHE A 5 2.38 1.59 12.75
C PHE A 5 2.86 3.02 12.92
N GLY A 6 2.74 3.84 11.88
CA GLY A 6 3.22 5.23 11.89
C GLY A 6 4.63 5.38 11.31
N HIS A 7 5.30 6.48 11.64
CA HIS A 7 6.66 6.79 11.18
C HIS A 7 7.69 5.83 11.78
N ILE A 8 8.77 5.56 11.05
CA ILE A 8 9.90 4.76 11.53
C ILE A 8 11.11 5.68 11.72
N GLY A 9 11.70 5.69 12.91
CA GLY A 9 12.90 6.47 13.20
C GLY A 9 12.72 7.96 12.91
N SER A 10 13.67 8.55 12.20
CA SER A 10 13.65 9.95 11.76
C SER A 10 13.22 10.13 10.29
N TYR A 11 12.68 9.09 9.65
CA TYR A 11 12.33 9.15 8.24
C TYR A 11 11.09 10.03 7.99
N LEU A 12 11.22 10.95 7.04
CA LEU A 12 10.21 11.92 6.65
C LEU A 12 9.67 11.65 5.23
N PRO A 13 8.44 12.08 4.92
CA PRO A 13 7.95 12.07 3.55
C PRO A 13 8.96 12.78 2.62
N GLY A 14 9.30 12.14 1.50
CA GLY A 14 10.36 12.57 0.59
C GLY A 14 11.63 11.71 0.67
N ASP A 15 11.90 11.05 1.80
CA ASP A 15 13.08 10.19 1.93
C ASP A 15 13.04 9.02 0.94
N THR A 16 14.19 8.73 0.35
CA THR A 16 14.35 7.70 -0.69
C THR A 16 15.18 6.52 -0.21
N PHE A 17 14.87 5.35 -0.77
CA PHE A 17 15.55 4.09 -0.53
C PHE A 17 15.88 3.46 -1.88
N ALA A 18 17.10 2.97 -2.05
CA ALA A 18 17.58 2.39 -3.29
C ALA A 18 16.95 1.03 -3.60
N SER A 19 16.44 0.31 -2.61
CA SER A 19 15.92 -1.05 -2.84
C SER A 19 14.85 -1.54 -1.86
N ARG A 20 14.13 -2.59 -2.27
CA ARG A 20 13.25 -3.38 -1.41
C ARG A 20 13.99 -4.02 -0.23
N LEU A 21 15.28 -4.34 -0.39
CA LEU A 21 16.10 -4.87 0.68
C LEU A 21 16.38 -3.79 1.73
N GLU A 22 16.71 -2.58 1.28
CA GLU A 22 16.92 -1.43 2.15
C GLU A 22 15.66 -1.09 2.94
N LEU A 23 14.48 -1.02 2.29
CA LEU A 23 13.21 -0.84 2.99
C LEU A 23 12.96 -1.88 4.10
N ARG A 24 13.41 -3.12 3.91
CA ARG A 24 13.32 -4.18 4.93
C ARG A 24 14.31 -3.93 6.06
N LEU A 25 15.55 -3.57 5.75
CA LEU A 25 16.61 -3.34 6.73
C LEU A 25 16.32 -2.10 7.59
N THR A 26 15.72 -1.06 7.02
CA THR A 26 15.31 0.16 7.73
C THR A 26 13.97 0.01 8.45
N GLY A 27 13.21 -1.06 8.20
CA GLY A 27 11.90 -1.31 8.78
C GLY A 27 10.73 -0.57 8.11
N MET A 28 11.01 0.27 7.10
CA MET A 28 9.99 1.01 6.37
C MET A 28 8.95 0.10 5.71
N HIS A 29 9.40 -1.02 5.12
CA HIS A 29 8.54 -2.05 4.56
C HIS A 29 9.20 -3.43 4.63
N ARG A 30 8.66 -4.31 5.48
CA ARG A 30 9.30 -5.59 5.85
C ARG A 30 9.38 -6.63 4.71
N PRO A 31 8.36 -6.82 3.86
CA PRO A 31 8.43 -7.78 2.75
C PRO A 31 9.37 -7.29 1.64
N VAL A 32 10.18 -8.19 1.05
CA VAL A 32 11.01 -7.84 -0.12
C VAL A 32 10.27 -7.95 -1.46
N ARG A 33 9.13 -8.66 -1.51
CA ARG A 33 8.35 -8.90 -2.73
C ARG A 33 6.90 -8.38 -2.66
N ALA A 34 6.18 -8.70 -1.58
CA ALA A 34 4.76 -8.37 -1.46
C ALA A 34 4.53 -6.86 -1.38
N GLY A 35 3.45 -6.37 -2.00
CA GLY A 35 3.11 -4.94 -1.97
C GLY A 35 2.64 -4.47 -0.59
N ILE A 36 2.05 -5.36 0.23
CA ILE A 36 1.44 -5.04 1.52
C ILE A 36 2.24 -5.70 2.67
N ALA A 37 2.66 -4.91 3.65
CA ALA A 37 3.20 -5.39 4.92
C ALA A 37 2.13 -5.33 6.00
N GLY A 38 1.95 -6.41 6.77
CA GLY A 38 0.92 -6.50 7.80
C GLY A 38 0.32 -7.89 7.93
N SER A 39 -0.73 -8.00 8.74
CA SER A 39 -1.51 -9.22 8.94
C SER A 39 -2.97 -8.88 9.18
N GLN A 40 -3.86 -9.85 8.92
CA GLN A 40 -5.30 -9.73 9.21
C GLN A 40 -5.61 -9.46 10.69
N HIS A 41 -4.73 -9.85 11.61
CA HIS A 41 -4.95 -9.68 13.04
C HIS A 41 -4.59 -8.28 13.54
N THR A 42 -3.61 -7.65 12.91
CA THR A 42 -3.02 -6.40 13.41
C THR A 42 -3.36 -5.19 12.58
N GLY A 43 -3.49 -5.33 11.25
CA GLY A 43 -3.52 -4.23 10.30
C GLY A 43 -2.35 -4.27 9.32
N ALA A 44 -2.45 -3.45 8.27
CA ALA A 44 -1.41 -3.14 7.32
C ALA A 44 -0.51 -2.00 7.85
N GLU A 45 0.80 -2.27 7.95
CA GLU A 45 1.79 -1.29 8.42
C GLU A 45 2.28 -0.39 7.29
N SER A 46 2.41 -0.94 6.09
CA SER A 46 2.91 -0.21 4.92
C SER A 46 2.47 -0.87 3.61
N ILE A 47 2.36 -0.06 2.57
CA ILE A 47 2.15 -0.51 1.19
C ILE A 47 3.21 0.06 0.25
N VAL A 48 3.44 -0.62 -0.86
CA VAL A 48 4.28 -0.12 -1.95
C VAL A 48 3.51 0.01 -3.25
N LEU A 49 3.52 1.23 -3.78
CA LEU A 49 3.00 1.58 -5.10
C LEU A 49 4.10 1.36 -6.14
N SER A 50 4.05 0.23 -6.83
CA SER A 50 5.00 -0.07 -7.91
C SER A 50 4.39 0.11 -9.31
N GLN A 51 3.15 0.63 -9.42
CA GLN A 51 2.37 0.72 -10.66
C GLN A 51 2.25 -0.61 -11.41
N VAL A 52 2.24 -1.70 -10.66
CA VAL A 52 2.18 -3.05 -11.24
C VAL A 52 0.73 -3.51 -11.46
N TYR A 53 -0.25 -2.77 -10.95
CA TYR A 53 -1.67 -3.02 -11.20
C TYR A 53 -2.22 -1.91 -12.09
N GLU A 54 -2.90 -2.30 -13.15
CA GLU A 54 -3.55 -1.40 -14.11
C GLU A 54 -4.70 -0.58 -13.49
N ASP A 55 -5.26 -1.04 -12.38
CA ASP A 55 -6.38 -0.41 -11.67
C ASP A 55 -5.94 0.64 -10.63
N ASP A 56 -4.64 0.78 -10.35
CA ASP A 56 -4.15 1.74 -9.36
C ASP A 56 -4.38 3.20 -9.83
N VAL A 57 -4.97 4.03 -8.96
CA VAL A 57 -5.10 5.48 -9.16
C VAL A 57 -4.33 6.19 -8.06
N PHE A 58 -3.56 7.21 -8.43
CA PHE A 58 -2.81 8.02 -7.47
C PHE A 58 -2.96 9.50 -7.81
N SER A 59 -3.50 10.26 -6.87
CA SER A 59 -3.50 11.72 -6.86
C SER A 59 -2.85 12.24 -5.57
N GLU A 60 -2.75 13.56 -5.43
CA GLU A 60 -2.22 14.19 -4.21
C GLU A 60 -3.11 13.97 -2.98
N ASP A 61 -4.41 13.76 -3.21
CA ASP A 61 -5.44 13.69 -2.18
C ASP A 61 -5.91 12.26 -1.88
N GLU A 62 -5.73 11.35 -2.84
CA GLU A 62 -6.31 10.01 -2.76
C GLU A 62 -5.49 8.96 -3.52
N ILE A 63 -5.52 7.75 -2.98
CA ILE A 63 -5.01 6.55 -3.62
C ILE A 63 -6.15 5.54 -3.70
N ILE A 64 -6.38 4.99 -4.88
CA ILE A 64 -7.13 3.75 -5.05
C ILE A 64 -6.11 2.65 -5.26
N TYR A 65 -5.91 1.83 -4.24
CA TYR A 65 -4.93 0.75 -4.23
C TYR A 65 -5.59 -0.60 -4.51
N THR A 66 -5.05 -1.33 -5.49
CA THR A 66 -5.56 -2.66 -5.84
C THR A 66 -5.01 -3.72 -4.89
N GLY A 67 -5.89 -4.59 -4.41
CA GLY A 67 -5.54 -5.72 -3.54
C GLY A 67 -4.53 -6.68 -4.17
N GLN A 68 -3.94 -7.53 -3.35
CA GLN A 68 -3.02 -8.57 -3.78
C GLN A 68 -3.77 -9.82 -4.27
N GLY A 69 -3.26 -10.46 -5.33
CA GLY A 69 -3.67 -11.80 -5.78
C GLY A 69 -4.20 -11.84 -7.20
N GLY A 70 -4.42 -13.06 -7.71
CA GLY A 70 -5.03 -13.33 -9.02
C GLY A 70 -4.23 -12.90 -10.24
N ARG A 71 -2.91 -12.71 -10.08
CA ARG A 71 -1.99 -12.35 -11.18
C ARG A 71 -1.20 -13.53 -11.67
N ASP A 72 -0.96 -13.56 -12.98
CA ASP A 72 -0.02 -14.48 -13.60
C ASP A 72 1.42 -14.09 -13.20
N PRO A 73 2.23 -14.99 -12.63
CA PRO A 73 3.60 -14.66 -12.20
C PRO A 73 4.57 -14.29 -13.33
N LYS A 74 4.28 -14.70 -14.57
CA LYS A 74 5.10 -14.44 -15.76
C LYS A 74 4.75 -13.11 -16.41
N THR A 75 3.46 -12.84 -16.61
CA THR A 75 3.00 -11.63 -17.33
C THR A 75 2.68 -10.49 -16.37
N GLY A 76 2.38 -10.81 -15.11
CA GLY A 76 1.88 -9.84 -14.15
C GLY A 76 0.45 -9.39 -14.42
N HIS A 77 -0.26 -9.94 -15.39
CA HIS A 77 -1.64 -9.55 -15.68
C HIS A 77 -2.61 -10.19 -14.69
N GLN A 78 -3.73 -9.53 -14.43
CA GLN A 78 -4.80 -10.09 -13.62
C GLN A 78 -5.55 -11.16 -14.46
N VAL A 79 -5.50 -12.42 -14.00
CA VAL A 79 -6.04 -13.58 -14.74
C VAL A 79 -7.15 -14.30 -13.97
N THR A 80 -7.25 -14.07 -12.66
CA THR A 80 -8.33 -14.62 -11.83
C THR A 80 -8.83 -13.60 -10.82
N SER A 81 -10.05 -13.82 -10.33
CA SER A 81 -10.64 -13.01 -9.27
C SER A 81 -9.81 -13.09 -7.99
N GLN A 82 -9.61 -11.95 -7.35
CA GLN A 82 -8.95 -11.86 -6.05
C GLN A 82 -9.82 -12.44 -4.95
N VAL A 83 -9.17 -12.91 -3.90
CA VAL A 83 -9.81 -13.36 -2.66
C VAL A 83 -9.40 -12.46 -1.51
N ALA A 84 -10.15 -12.47 -0.42
CA ALA A 84 -9.79 -11.80 0.83
C ALA A 84 -8.68 -12.58 1.55
N ASN A 85 -7.48 -12.59 0.98
CA ASN A 85 -6.30 -13.19 1.61
C ASN A 85 -5.81 -12.33 2.79
N ASP A 86 -4.90 -12.87 3.60
CA ASP A 86 -4.31 -12.19 4.76
C ASP A 86 -3.82 -10.75 4.52
N ARG A 87 -3.35 -10.45 3.32
CA ARG A 87 -2.81 -9.12 2.97
C ARG A 87 -3.93 -8.13 2.67
N ASN A 88 -4.95 -8.57 1.94
CA ASN A 88 -6.15 -7.77 1.70
C ASN A 88 -6.92 -7.56 3.01
N LEU A 89 -7.03 -8.60 3.84
CA LEU A 89 -7.60 -8.52 5.18
C LEU A 89 -6.81 -7.59 6.10
N ALA A 90 -5.49 -7.46 5.94
CA ALA A 90 -4.70 -6.49 6.70
C ALA A 90 -5.11 -5.05 6.41
N LEU A 91 -5.41 -4.71 5.14
CA LEU A 91 -5.90 -3.37 4.78
C LEU A 91 -7.34 -3.14 5.28
N MET A 92 -8.20 -4.16 5.22
CA MET A 92 -9.54 -4.10 5.84
C MET A 92 -9.43 -3.86 7.35
N LYS A 93 -8.49 -4.53 8.03
CA LYS A 93 -8.23 -4.32 9.46
C LYS A 93 -7.72 -2.92 9.76
N SER A 94 -6.87 -2.34 8.91
CA SER A 94 -6.44 -0.93 9.05
C SER A 94 -7.60 0.05 8.85
N GLN A 95 -8.55 -0.26 7.97
CA GLN A 95 -9.77 0.53 7.82
C GLN A 95 -10.63 0.47 9.09
N GLU A 96 -10.87 -0.74 9.62
CA GLU A 96 -11.66 -0.98 10.83
C GLU A 96 -11.04 -0.28 12.06
N THR A 97 -9.74 -0.42 12.25
CA THR A 97 -9.02 0.11 13.43
C THR A 97 -8.58 1.57 13.26
N GLY A 98 -8.74 2.11 12.06
CA GLY A 98 -8.23 3.42 11.67
C GLY A 98 -6.71 3.53 11.70
N GLN A 99 -5.93 2.45 11.83
CA GLN A 99 -4.46 2.52 11.94
C GLN A 99 -3.79 3.11 10.69
N PRO A 100 -2.68 3.85 10.85
CA PRO A 100 -2.02 4.52 9.74
C PRO A 100 -1.18 3.53 8.93
N VAL A 101 -1.19 3.69 7.61
CA VAL A 101 -0.43 2.90 6.65
C VAL A 101 0.65 3.77 6.03
N ARG A 102 1.92 3.38 6.13
CA ARG A 102 2.99 4.05 5.38
C ARG A 102 2.85 3.76 3.89
N VAL A 103 2.90 4.79 3.05
CA VAL A 103 2.90 4.63 1.60
C VAL A 103 4.30 4.86 1.07
N ILE A 104 4.82 3.90 0.30
CA ILE A 104 6.10 4.03 -0.39
C ILE A 104 5.86 3.88 -1.88
N ARG A 105 6.35 4.81 -2.68
CA ARG A 105 6.15 4.83 -4.13
C ARG A 105 7.46 4.55 -4.85
N LYS A 106 7.42 3.67 -5.85
CA LYS A 106 8.54 3.53 -6.79
C LYS A 106 8.53 4.71 -7.77
N VAL A 107 9.62 5.45 -7.82
CA VAL A 107 9.78 6.65 -8.67
C VAL A 107 11.14 6.65 -9.36
N THR A 108 11.23 7.37 -10.47
CA THR A 108 12.52 7.72 -11.08
C THR A 108 13.07 8.92 -10.32
N ASP A 109 14.29 8.79 -9.80
CA ASP A 109 15.03 9.91 -9.22
C ASP A 109 15.46 10.89 -10.32
N GLU A 110 15.10 12.17 -10.19
CA GLU A 110 15.33 13.17 -11.25
C GLU A 110 16.81 13.50 -11.45
N GLY A 111 17.64 13.37 -10.41
CA GLY A 111 19.06 13.66 -10.49
C GLY A 111 19.88 12.54 -11.12
N SER A 112 19.67 11.31 -10.66
CA SER A 112 20.44 10.13 -11.08
C SER A 112 19.78 9.32 -12.20
N GLY A 113 18.48 9.51 -12.45
CA GLY A 113 17.69 8.66 -13.34
C GLY A 113 17.41 7.25 -12.79
N ALA A 114 17.88 6.94 -11.58
CA ALA A 114 17.73 5.63 -10.97
C ALA A 114 16.30 5.39 -10.49
N GLN A 115 15.87 4.13 -10.49
CA GLN A 115 14.61 3.73 -9.85
C GLN A 115 14.82 3.64 -8.33
N VAL A 116 14.09 4.45 -7.57
CA VAL A 116 14.14 4.50 -6.10
C VAL A 116 12.75 4.30 -5.50
N PHE A 117 12.71 4.04 -4.20
CA PHE A 117 11.48 3.96 -3.41
C PHE A 117 11.40 5.18 -2.51
N ARG A 118 10.42 6.07 -2.75
CA ARG A 118 10.21 7.27 -1.95
C ARG A 118 9.11 7.06 -0.92
N TYR A 119 9.34 7.45 0.31
CA TYR A 119 8.30 7.48 1.33
C TYR A 119 7.35 8.66 1.11
N GLU A 120 6.06 8.41 0.91
CA GLU A 120 5.04 9.44 0.64
C GLU A 120 4.29 9.88 1.91
N GLY A 121 4.62 9.29 3.07
CA GLY A 121 3.99 9.60 4.36
C GLY A 121 2.93 8.60 4.80
N LEU A 122 2.15 9.00 5.81
CA LEU A 122 1.09 8.20 6.42
C LEU A 122 -0.25 8.46 5.76
N TYR A 123 -0.98 7.37 5.53
CA TYR A 123 -2.31 7.36 4.95
C TYR A 123 -3.27 6.59 5.83
N ARG A 124 -4.56 6.89 5.72
CA ARG A 124 -5.66 6.12 6.35
C ARG A 124 -6.45 5.41 5.26
N VAL A 125 -6.80 4.15 5.51
CA VAL A 125 -7.77 3.43 4.66
C VAL A 125 -9.16 3.87 5.07
N LEU A 126 -9.90 4.52 4.18
CA LEU A 126 -11.24 5.03 4.48
C LEU A 126 -12.34 4.04 4.12
N SER A 127 -12.17 3.34 3.00
CA SER A 127 -13.14 2.36 2.53
C SER A 127 -12.46 1.31 1.66
N TYR A 128 -13.17 0.22 1.40
CA TYR A 128 -12.80 -0.77 0.41
C TYR A 128 -14.04 -1.31 -0.30
N GLU A 129 -13.86 -1.76 -1.53
CA GLU A 129 -14.90 -2.40 -2.32
C GLU A 129 -14.34 -3.59 -3.09
N TYR A 130 -15.23 -4.49 -3.50
CA TYR A 130 -14.92 -5.57 -4.42
C TYR A 130 -15.75 -5.42 -5.67
N GLY A 131 -15.10 -5.43 -6.83
CA GLY A 131 -15.77 -5.25 -8.11
C GLY A 131 -14.91 -5.72 -9.27
N LEU A 132 -15.48 -5.68 -10.48
CA LEU A 132 -14.73 -6.05 -11.69
C LEU A 132 -13.63 -5.03 -11.97
N GLY A 133 -12.38 -5.49 -12.10
CA GLY A 133 -11.23 -4.70 -12.57
C GLY A 133 -11.22 -4.55 -14.09
N LYS A 134 -10.24 -3.80 -14.63
CA LYS A 134 -10.08 -3.59 -16.08
C LYS A 134 -9.92 -4.89 -16.89
N SER A 135 -9.32 -5.91 -16.28
CA SER A 135 -9.21 -7.27 -16.87
C SER A 135 -10.51 -8.09 -16.83
N GLY A 136 -11.62 -7.56 -16.31
CA GLY A 136 -12.92 -8.25 -16.27
C GLY A 136 -13.07 -9.32 -15.19
N VAL A 137 -12.12 -9.41 -14.26
CA VAL A 137 -12.17 -10.30 -13.08
C VAL A 137 -12.28 -9.49 -11.79
N GLY A 138 -12.73 -10.12 -10.70
CA GLY A 138 -12.95 -9.40 -9.45
C GLY A 138 -11.66 -8.97 -8.76
N VAL A 139 -11.60 -7.72 -8.30
CA VAL A 139 -10.46 -7.14 -7.58
C VAL A 139 -10.96 -6.40 -6.33
N TRP A 140 -10.14 -6.40 -5.28
CA TRP A 140 -10.36 -5.50 -4.15
C TRP A 140 -9.74 -4.15 -4.44
N ARG A 141 -10.47 -3.06 -4.14
CA ARG A 141 -9.95 -1.69 -4.18
C ARG A 141 -10.03 -1.09 -2.80
N PHE A 142 -8.95 -0.46 -2.38
CA PHE A 142 -8.84 0.22 -1.10
C PHE A 142 -8.66 1.71 -1.37
N ARG A 143 -9.53 2.53 -0.78
CA ARG A 143 -9.43 3.99 -0.84
C ARG A 143 -8.60 4.48 0.33
N LEU A 144 -7.45 5.07 0.05
CA LEU A 144 -6.57 5.66 1.05
C LEU A 144 -6.46 7.16 0.83
N VAL A 145 -6.43 7.92 1.93
CA VAL A 145 -6.15 9.38 1.89
C VAL A 145 -4.99 9.71 2.81
N PRO A 146 -4.20 10.76 2.52
CA PRO A 146 -3.18 11.25 3.43
C PRO A 146 -3.76 11.49 4.82
N GLU A 147 -3.03 11.15 5.88
CA GLU A 147 -3.49 11.29 7.26
C GLU A 147 -3.94 12.73 7.59
N ARG A 148 -3.27 13.74 6.99
CA ARG A 148 -3.63 15.15 7.09
C ARG A 148 -5.04 15.49 6.55
N LEU A 149 -5.56 14.69 5.61
CA LEU A 149 -6.89 14.86 4.99
C LEU A 149 -7.95 13.94 5.61
N ALA A 150 -7.55 12.98 6.46
CA ALA A 150 -8.46 12.03 7.08
C ALA A 150 -9.22 12.59 8.30
N ALA A 151 -8.82 13.74 8.82
CA ALA A 151 -9.47 14.37 9.97
C ALA A 151 -10.96 14.65 9.68
N GLY A 152 -11.86 14.04 10.47
CA GLY A 152 -13.32 14.16 10.29
C GLY A 152 -13.95 13.20 9.27
N GLN A 153 -13.17 12.30 8.65
CA GLN A 153 -13.66 11.31 7.68
C GLN A 153 -13.47 9.85 8.12
N LEU A 154 -12.86 9.62 9.28
CA LEU A 154 -12.73 8.28 9.84
C LEU A 154 -14.10 7.81 10.36
N PRO A 155 -14.45 6.51 10.19
CA PRO A 155 -15.65 5.96 10.79
C PRO A 155 -15.63 6.22 12.29
N THR A 156 -16.68 6.83 12.82
CA THR A 156 -16.93 6.82 14.27
C THR A 156 -17.08 5.36 14.68
N ALA A 157 -16.23 4.95 15.63
CA ALA A 157 -16.32 3.64 16.28
C ALA A 157 -17.68 3.42 16.93
#